data_AF-A0A950TED5-F1
#
_entry.id   AF-A0A950TED5-F1
#
_cell.length_a   1.000
_cell.length_b   1.000
_cell.length_c   1.000
_cell.angle_alpha   90.00
_cell.angle_beta   90.00
_cell.angle_gamma   90.00
#
_symmetry.space_group_name_H-M   'P 1'
#
loop_
_entity.id
_entity.type
_entity.pdbx_description
1 polymer ?
#
loop_
_entity_poly.entity_id
_entity_poly.type
_entity_poly.pdbx_seq_one_letter_code
_entity_poly.pdbx_strand_id
1 'polypeptide(L)'
;MRRLDPARVGEDAALRLWRPQKNTRDRPQDRLHEGNLHAELGQIVAGRRPGREQDAETILLWHRGLSITDIALGHAIWTKANKLGIGQTLPFA
;
A
#
# COMPACT_ATOMS: atom_id res chain seq x y z
N MET A 1 0.64 -33.02 0.17
CA MET A 1 1.38 -31.85 0.68
C MET A 1 1.95 -31.10 -0.53
N ARG A 2 1.24 -30.10 -1.08
CA ARG A 2 1.68 -29.36 -2.28
C ARG A 2 2.64 -28.25 -1.86
N ARG A 3 3.78 -28.12 -2.54
CA ARG A 3 4.69 -26.97 -2.39
C ARG A 3 3.96 -25.71 -2.85
N LEU A 4 4.02 -24.67 -2.04
CA LEU A 4 3.56 -23.33 -2.41
C LEU A 4 4.58 -22.72 -3.38
N ASP A 5 4.07 -22.14 -4.45
CA ASP A 5 4.83 -21.41 -5.46
C ASP A 5 5.14 -19.98 -4.93
N PRO A 6 6.41 -19.58 -4.82
CA PRO A 6 6.80 -18.27 -4.32
C PRO A 6 6.32 -17.09 -5.19
N ALA A 7 5.89 -17.33 -6.44
CA ALA A 7 5.34 -16.29 -7.32
C ALA A 7 3.89 -15.88 -6.97
N ARG A 8 3.22 -16.58 -6.04
CA ARG A 8 1.81 -16.34 -5.67
C ARG A 8 1.60 -15.55 -4.38
N VAL A 9 2.66 -15.04 -3.76
CA VAL A 9 2.54 -14.17 -2.58
C VAL A 9 2.33 -12.73 -3.05
N GLY A 10 1.12 -12.40 -3.52
CA GLY A 10 0.88 -11.09 -4.11
C GLY A 10 -0.54 -10.75 -4.56
N GLU A 11 -1.58 -11.32 -3.98
CA GLU A 11 -2.98 -10.91 -4.20
C GLU A 11 -3.60 -10.84 -2.80
N ASP A 12 -3.80 -9.69 -2.16
CA ASP A 12 -4.97 -8.82 -2.37
C ASP A 12 -4.83 -7.49 -1.59
N ALA A 13 -3.62 -6.95 -1.53
CA ALA A 13 -3.26 -5.94 -0.53
C ALA A 13 -2.52 -4.72 -1.13
N ALA A 14 -2.99 -4.24 -2.28
CA ALA A 14 -2.25 -3.31 -3.11
C ALA A 14 -2.81 -1.87 -3.07
N LEU A 15 -2.00 -0.93 -2.56
CA LEU A 15 -2.22 0.52 -2.67
C LEU A 15 -1.81 0.96 -4.08
N ARG A 16 -2.77 1.06 -5.01
CA ARG A 16 -2.52 1.22 -6.43
C ARG A 16 -2.56 2.70 -6.85
N LEU A 17 -1.48 3.21 -7.43
CA LEU A 17 -1.44 4.56 -8.01
C LEU A 17 -1.73 4.53 -9.52
N TRP A 18 -2.84 5.14 -9.94
CA TRP A 18 -3.26 5.30 -11.34
C TRP A 18 -2.93 6.70 -11.86
N ARG A 19 -2.56 6.79 -13.14
CA ARG A 19 -2.30 8.05 -13.85
C ARG A 19 -3.30 8.17 -15.02
N PRO A 20 -4.27 9.10 -14.98
CA PRO A 20 -5.11 9.38 -16.13
C PRO A 20 -4.29 10.02 -17.26
N GLN A 21 -4.39 9.49 -18.49
CA GLN A 21 -3.98 10.23 -19.68
C GLN A 21 -5.14 11.13 -20.16
N LYS A 22 -4.82 12.35 -20.64
CA LYS A 22 -5.78 13.34 -21.14
C LYS A 22 -6.48 12.86 -22.43
N ASN A 23 -7.41 11.89 -22.38
CA ASN A 23 -8.51 11.62 -23.35
C ASN A 23 -9.22 10.25 -23.15
N THR A 24 -9.46 9.80 -21.91
CA THR A 24 -10.15 8.53 -21.68
C THR A 24 -11.65 8.63 -22.00
N ARG A 25 -12.03 8.23 -23.22
CA ARG A 25 -13.40 7.85 -23.58
C ARG A 25 -13.51 6.37 -23.30
N ASP A 26 -14.25 6.01 -22.25
CA ASP A 26 -14.60 4.68 -21.72
C ASP A 26 -14.38 3.47 -22.67
N ARG A 27 -13.12 3.23 -23.05
CA ARG A 27 -12.69 2.15 -23.93
C ARG A 27 -12.13 1.04 -23.05
N PRO A 28 -12.21 -0.24 -23.46
CA PRO A 28 -11.65 -1.35 -22.69
C PRO A 28 -10.15 -1.16 -22.33
N GLN A 29 -9.38 -0.48 -23.19
CA GLN A 29 -7.97 -0.15 -22.93
C GLN A 29 -7.76 0.93 -21.86
N ASP A 30 -8.77 1.74 -21.53
CA ASP A 30 -8.70 2.80 -20.51
C ASP A 30 -8.92 2.25 -19.08
N ARG A 31 -9.19 0.94 -18.94
CA ARG A 31 -9.37 0.29 -17.64
C ARG A 31 -8.02 0.04 -16.95
N LEU A 32 -8.03 0.14 -15.63
CA LEU A 32 -6.92 -0.23 -14.76
C LEU A 32 -6.58 -1.72 -14.92
N HIS A 33 -5.32 -2.01 -15.22
CA HIS A 33 -4.76 -3.36 -15.31
C HIS A 33 -3.27 -3.32 -14.89
N GLU A 34 -2.65 -4.48 -14.69
CA GLU A 34 -1.27 -4.55 -14.20
C GLU A 34 -0.27 -3.81 -15.11
N GLY A 35 -0.46 -3.90 -16.43
CA GLY A 35 0.39 -3.23 -17.42
C GLY A 35 0.30 -1.69 -17.44
N ASN A 36 -0.72 -1.07 -16.83
CA ASN A 36 -0.85 0.38 -16.72
C ASN A 36 -0.82 0.90 -15.28
N LEU A 37 -0.47 0.04 -14.32
CA LEU A 37 -0.23 0.41 -12.92
C LEU A 37 1.18 1.00 -12.78
N HIS A 38 1.29 2.20 -12.20
CA HIS A 38 2.60 2.85 -12.02
C HIS A 38 3.45 2.12 -10.98
N ALA A 39 2.91 1.99 -9.78
CA ALA A 39 3.56 1.36 -8.63
C ALA A 39 2.56 1.06 -7.50
N GLU A 40 2.97 0.14 -6.64
CA GLU A 40 2.45 0.01 -5.27
C GLU A 40 3.06 1.10 -4.37
N LEU A 41 2.31 1.61 -3.40
CA LEU A 41 2.82 2.64 -2.48
C LEU A 41 4.13 2.21 -1.79
N GLY A 42 4.23 0.94 -1.38
CA GLY A 42 5.44 0.42 -0.72
C GLY A 42 6.69 0.48 -1.61
N GLN A 43 6.54 0.37 -2.94
CA GLN A 43 7.66 0.50 -3.87
C GLN A 43 8.17 1.94 -3.94
N ILE A 44 7.27 2.92 -3.85
CA ILE A 44 7.64 4.34 -3.82
C ILE A 44 8.29 4.69 -2.49
N VAL A 45 7.68 4.28 -1.36
CA VAL A 45 8.23 4.51 -0.01
C VAL A 45 9.62 3.89 0.14
N ALA A 46 9.85 2.71 -0.44
CA ALA A 46 11.15 2.04 -0.42
C ALA A 46 12.15 2.59 -1.45
N GLY A 47 11.81 3.64 -2.21
CA GLY A 47 12.68 4.23 -3.24
C GLY A 47 12.92 3.34 -4.48
N ARG A 48 12.13 2.28 -4.67
CA ARG A 48 12.24 1.35 -5.80
C ARG A 48 11.55 1.86 -7.07
N ARG A 49 10.60 2.79 -6.93
CA ARG A 49 9.88 3.45 -8.02
C ARG A 49 9.76 4.95 -7.70
N PRO A 50 9.87 5.85 -8.69
CA PRO A 50 9.69 7.28 -8.44
C PRO A 50 8.23 7.60 -8.08
N GLY A 51 8.05 8.63 -7.25
CA GLY A 51 6.75 9.17 -6.90
C GLY A 51 6.23 10.16 -7.96
N ARG A 52 5.90 11.38 -7.52
CA ARG A 52 5.67 12.50 -8.42
C ARG A 52 7.00 12.94 -9.03
N GLU A 53 7.02 13.16 -10.34
CA GLU A 53 8.22 13.61 -11.07
C GLU A 53 8.05 15.01 -11.64
N GLN A 54 6.80 15.47 -11.83
CA GLN A 54 6.49 16.79 -12.37
C GLN A 54 5.24 17.39 -11.70
N ASP A 55 5.18 18.72 -11.62
CA ASP A 55 4.08 19.43 -10.93
C ASP A 55 2.73 19.30 -11.63
N ALA A 56 2.74 19.18 -12.96
CA ALA A 56 1.52 19.10 -13.77
C ALA A 56 0.83 17.72 -13.71
N GLU A 57 1.38 16.74 -13.00
CA GLU A 57 0.85 15.38 -12.96
C GLU A 57 -0.40 15.27 -12.09
N THR A 58 -1.45 14.66 -12.66
CA THR A 58 -2.60 14.16 -11.88
C THR A 58 -2.30 12.72 -11.48
N ILE A 59 -2.31 12.45 -10.17
CA ILE A 59 -1.99 11.15 -9.59
C ILE A 59 -3.19 10.69 -8.76
N LEU A 60 -3.74 9.51 -9.09
CA LEU A 60 -4.80 8.86 -8.30
C LEU A 60 -4.15 7.81 -7.40
N LEU A 61 -4.25 7.96 -6.09
CA LEU A 61 -3.93 6.91 -5.13
C LEU A 61 -5.21 6.15 -4.77
N TRP A 62 -5.28 4.86 -5.05
CA TRP A 62 -6.36 3.99 -4.64
C TRP A 62 -5.87 2.91 -3.68
N HIS A 63 -6.19 3.07 -2.41
CA HIS A 63 -5.88 2.08 -1.39
C HIS A 63 -7.16 1.49 -0.79
N ARG A 64 -7.11 0.19 -0.47
CA ARG A 64 -8.25 -0.56 0.09
C ARG A 64 -8.15 -0.79 1.60
N GLY A 65 -7.12 -0.22 2.25
CA GLY A 65 -6.76 -0.50 3.63
C GLY A 65 -6.02 -1.83 3.76
N LEU A 66 -4.98 -1.89 4.58
CA LEU A 66 -4.17 -3.10 4.79
C LEU A 66 -3.94 -3.33 6.28
N SER A 67 -4.26 -4.50 6.80
CA SER A 67 -4.09 -4.80 8.23
C SER A 67 -2.65 -4.64 8.73
N ILE A 68 -1.66 -4.72 7.84
CA ILE A 68 -0.26 -4.49 8.19
C ILE A 68 -0.01 -3.05 8.69
N THR A 69 -0.73 -2.05 8.17
CA THR A 69 -0.57 -0.66 8.63
C THR A 69 -1.11 -0.49 10.03
N ASP A 70 -2.17 -1.20 10.39
CA ASP A 70 -2.77 -1.16 11.72
C ASP A 70 -1.84 -1.79 12.76
N ILE A 71 -1.25 -2.94 12.46
CA ILE A 71 -0.28 -3.61 13.35
C ILE A 71 0.99 -2.76 13.52
N ALA A 72 1.52 -2.19 12.43
CA ALA A 72 2.70 -1.32 12.50
C ALA A 72 2.43 -0.07 13.34
N LEU A 73 1.27 0.57 13.16
CA LEU A 73 0.84 1.71 13.96
C LEU A 73 0.66 1.32 15.43
N GLY A 74 -0.02 0.21 15.70
CA GLY A 74 -0.22 -0.31 17.05
C GLY A 74 1.09 -0.56 17.78
N HIS A 75 2.06 -1.19 17.11
CA HIS A 75 3.40 -1.40 17.66
C HIS A 75 4.13 -0.08 17.95
N ALA A 76 4.03 0.91 17.05
CA ALA A 76 4.65 2.22 17.23
C ALA A 76 4.06 2.99 18.42
N ILE A 77 2.73 2.98 18.57
CA ILE A 77 2.01 3.58 19.70
C ILE A 77 2.39 2.88 20.99
N TRP A 78 2.35 1.54 21.02
CA TRP A 78 2.73 0.75 22.19
C TRP A 78 4.18 1.02 22.62
N THR A 79 5.12 1.04 21.67
CA THR A 79 6.53 1.38 21.92
C THR A 79 6.68 2.76 22.55
N LYS A 80 5.93 3.76 22.06
CA LYS A 80 5.94 5.11 22.62
C LYS A 80 5.34 5.14 24.03
N ALA A 81 4.22 4.47 24.24
CA ALA A 81 3.54 4.41 25.54
C ALA A 81 4.44 3.81 26.63
N ASN A 82 5.14 2.71 26.31
CA ASN A 82 6.12 2.09 27.21
C ASN A 82 7.23 3.05 27.64
N LYS A 83 7.79 3.82 26.70
CA LYS A 83 8.85 4.82 27.01
C LYS A 83 8.36 5.94 27.92
N LEU A 84 7.06 6.23 27.90
CA LEU A 84 6.42 7.28 28.69
C LEU A 84 5.81 6.76 30.00
N GLY A 85 5.86 5.45 30.26
CA GLY A 85 5.20 4.84 31.42
C GLY A 85 3.66 4.92 31.36
N ILE A 86 3.08 4.97 30.16
CA ILE A 86 1.63 5.06 29.95
C ILE A 86 1.07 3.66 29.63
N GLY A 87 0.02 3.25 30.34
CA GLY A 87 -0.73 2.02 30.07
C GLY A 87 -1.06 1.22 31.33
N GLN A 88 -1.67 0.06 31.14
CA GLN A 88 -2.01 -0.88 32.21
C GLN A 88 -1.64 -2.29 31.76
N THR A 89 -0.89 -3.03 32.59
CA THR A 89 -0.66 -4.46 32.39
C THR A 89 -1.90 -5.24 32.86
N LEU A 90 -2.41 -6.11 32.00
CA LEU A 90 -3.52 -7.00 32.30
C LEU A 90 -2.99 -8.45 32.40
N PRO A 91 -3.53 -9.28 33.30
CA PRO A 91 -3.22 -10.70 33.30
C PRO A 91 -3.74 -11.36 32.01
N PHE A 92 -2.97 -12.31 31.48
CA PHE A 92 -3.44 -13.20 30.42
C PHE A 92 -4.36 -14.28 31.04
N ALA A 93 -5.42 -14.66 30.31
CA ALA A 93 -6.42 -15.62 30.78
C ALA A 93 -5.97 -17.08 30.58
#